data_AF-A0A183IDY4-F1
#
_entry.id   AF-A0A183IDY4-F1
#
_cell.length_a   1.000
_cell.length_b   1.000
_cell.length_c   1.000
_cell.angle_alpha   90.00
_cell.angle_beta   90.00
_cell.angle_gamma   90.00
#
_symmetry.space_group_name_H-M   'P 1'
#
loop_
_entity.id
_entity.type
_entity.pdbx_description
1 polymer ?
#
loop_
_entity_poly.entity_id
_entity_poly.type
_entity_poly.pdbx_seq_one_letter_code
_entity_poly.pdbx_strand_id
1 'polypeptide(L)'
;MSLQDQIPGVSMFQKPEEAIKGGSSQYGNTYMYYFSHETEDYERYGLKGSVHLEDLPYILGYPFFQNGPTIEFDAFGLKFADEERALSQVLMHYISTFVKTG
;
A
#
# COMPACT_ATOMS: atom_id res chain seq x y z
N MET A 1 -14.82 -12.40 -7.69
CA MET A 1 -13.64 -12.43 -8.58
C MET A 1 -12.43 -12.17 -7.70
N SER A 2 -11.60 -13.18 -7.45
CA SER A 2 -10.44 -13.05 -6.56
C SER A 2 -9.31 -12.37 -7.35
N LEU A 3 -8.99 -11.12 -7.01
CA LEU A 3 -7.83 -10.40 -7.54
C LEU A 3 -6.59 -10.93 -6.82
N GLN A 4 -6.04 -12.03 -7.33
CA GLN A 4 -4.70 -12.51 -6.97
C GLN A 4 -3.69 -11.99 -8.00
N ASP A 5 -3.53 -10.67 -8.09
CA ASP A 5 -2.33 -10.13 -8.70
C ASP A 5 -1.25 -10.15 -7.61
N GLN A 6 -0.44 -11.22 -7.60
CA GLN A 6 0.72 -11.32 -6.72
C GLN A 6 1.82 -10.39 -7.25
N ILE A 7 1.83 -9.16 -6.76
CA ILE A 7 3.00 -8.31 -6.83
C ILE A 7 3.81 -8.56 -5.54
N PRO A 8 5.14 -8.77 -5.63
CA PRO A 8 5.98 -8.92 -4.46
C PRO A 8 5.73 -7.78 -3.47
N GLY A 9 5.37 -8.11 -2.23
CA GLY A 9 5.25 -7.14 -1.13
C GLY A 9 3.84 -6.62 -0.82
N VAL A 10 2.81 -6.91 -1.62
CA VAL A 10 1.41 -6.59 -1.28
C VAL A 10 0.51 -7.79 -1.54
N SER A 11 -0.30 -8.15 -0.54
CA SER A 11 -1.32 -9.20 -0.68
C SER A 11 -2.69 -8.66 -0.26
N MET A 12 -3.66 -8.76 -1.17
CA MET A 12 -5.05 -8.33 -0.96
C MET A 12 -5.95 -9.54 -0.67
N PHE A 13 -6.81 -9.39 0.34
CA PHE A 13 -7.74 -10.41 0.80
C PHE A 13 -9.12 -9.79 0.99
N GLN A 14 -10.14 -10.37 0.35
CA GLN A 14 -11.52 -10.14 0.76
C GLN A 14 -11.82 -11.07 1.93
N LYS A 15 -12.18 -10.53 3.09
CA LYS A 15 -12.55 -11.37 4.24
C LYS A 15 -14.00 -11.84 4.11
N PRO A 16 -14.31 -13.09 4.46
CA PRO A 16 -15.69 -13.51 4.67
C PRO A 16 -16.28 -12.73 5.85
N GLU A 17 -17.57 -12.41 5.71
CA GLU A 17 -18.39 -11.53 6.57
C GLU A 17 -18.39 -11.96 8.06
N GLU A 18 -18.03 -13.22 8.32
CA GLU A 18 -18.06 -13.86 9.64
C GLU A 18 -16.83 -13.54 10.53
N ALA A 19 -15.76 -12.98 9.99
CA ALA A 19 -14.50 -12.79 10.72
C ALA A 19 -14.48 -11.57 11.68
N ILE A 20 -15.51 -10.70 11.64
CA ILE A 20 -15.65 -9.55 12.55
C ILE A 20 -16.89 -9.78 13.43
N LYS A 21 -16.80 -10.73 14.37
CA LYS A 21 -17.83 -10.94 15.42
C LYS A 21 -17.70 -9.87 16.50
N GLY A 22 -18.28 -8.71 16.25
CA GLY A 22 -18.37 -7.60 17.21
C GLY A 22 -18.74 -6.31 16.50
N GLY A 23 -19.99 -6.18 16.09
CA GLY A 23 -20.36 -5.17 15.10
C GLY A 23 -21.84 -5.15 14.81
N SER A 24 -22.30 -4.74 13.64
CA SER A 24 -23.70 -4.43 13.32
C SER A 24 -24.21 -5.23 12.12
N SER A 25 -25.39 -5.81 12.21
CA SER A 25 -26.10 -6.56 11.16
C SER A 25 -26.48 -5.72 9.91
N GLN A 26 -25.48 -5.26 9.13
CA GLN A 26 -25.64 -4.55 7.85
C GLN A 26 -24.30 -4.34 7.09
N TYR A 27 -23.40 -5.32 7.07
CA TYR A 27 -22.04 -5.10 6.55
C TYR A 27 -21.93 -5.22 5.02
N GLY A 28 -21.45 -4.15 4.38
CA GLY A 28 -20.94 -4.21 3.00
C GLY A 28 -19.65 -5.04 2.90
N ASN A 29 -19.19 -5.28 1.67
CA ASN A 29 -17.96 -6.04 1.42
C ASN A 29 -16.77 -5.45 2.21
N THR A 30 -15.99 -6.32 2.87
CA THR A 30 -14.79 -5.93 3.62
C THR A 30 -13.53 -6.40 2.90
N TYR A 31 -12.62 -5.46 2.65
CA TYR A 31 -11.33 -5.70 2.02
C TYR A 31 -10.19 -5.45 3.02
N MET A 32 -9.14 -6.26 2.94
CA MET A 32 -7.94 -6.16 3.78
C MET A 32 -6.71 -6.34 2.90
N TYR A 33 -5.65 -5.58 3.15
CA TYR A 33 -4.34 -5.83 2.54
C TYR A 33 -3.25 -5.99 3.61
N TYR A 34 -2.21 -6.73 3.24
CA TYR A 34 -0.97 -6.85 3.99
C TYR A 34 0.16 -6.27 3.13
N PHE A 35 0.82 -5.24 3.65
CA PHE A 35 1.98 -4.61 3.04
C PHE A 35 3.25 -5.09 3.74
N SER A 36 4.19 -5.63 2.97
CA SER A 36 5.44 -6.23 3.45
C SER A 36 6.65 -5.84 2.61
N HIS A 37 6.49 -4.88 1.70
CA HIS A 37 7.57 -4.41 0.85
C HIS A 37 8.56 -3.58 1.67
N GLU A 38 9.85 -3.85 1.50
CA GLU A 38 10.92 -3.08 2.13
C GLU A 38 11.47 -2.09 1.10
N THR A 39 11.15 -0.80 1.28
CA THR A 39 11.68 0.32 0.50
C THR A 39 13.21 0.35 0.53
N GLU A 40 13.86 0.35 -0.64
CA GLU A 40 15.29 0.08 -0.73
C GLU A 40 16.17 1.07 0.08
N ASP A 41 15.87 2.38 0.03
CA ASP A 41 16.70 3.44 0.63
C ASP A 41 16.13 3.98 1.96
N TYR A 42 15.55 3.10 2.79
CA TYR A 42 15.03 3.46 4.11
C TYR A 42 15.89 2.88 5.24
N GLU A 43 16.42 3.76 6.11
CA GLU A 43 17.18 3.34 7.28
C GLU A 43 16.27 2.64 8.31
N ARG A 44 16.46 1.33 8.45
CA ARG A 44 15.65 0.48 9.35
C ARG A 44 16.29 0.18 10.71
N TYR A 45 17.49 0.67 10.98
CA TYR A 45 18.24 0.43 12.24
C TYR A 45 18.25 -1.05 12.70
N GLY A 46 18.33 -1.99 11.76
CA GLY A 46 18.36 -3.43 12.03
C GLY A 46 16.99 -4.13 12.10
N LEU A 47 15.89 -3.40 11.88
CA LEU A 47 14.57 -3.98 11.67
C LEU A 47 14.51 -4.71 10.32
N LYS A 48 13.77 -5.83 10.28
CA LYS A 48 13.46 -6.59 9.07
C LYS A 48 11.97 -6.50 8.79
N GLY A 49 11.61 -6.55 7.52
CA GLY A 49 10.24 -6.35 7.05
C GLY A 49 9.89 -4.87 6.91
N SER A 50 8.66 -4.66 6.42
CA SER A 50 8.10 -3.33 6.34
C SER A 50 7.85 -2.73 7.72
N VAL A 51 8.17 -1.44 7.89
CA VAL A 51 7.89 -0.68 9.11
C VAL A 51 6.53 0.02 9.05
N HIS A 52 6.07 0.52 10.20
CA HIS A 52 4.81 1.26 10.28
C HIS A 52 4.79 2.47 9.32
N LEU A 53 3.71 2.63 8.56
CA LEU A 53 3.44 3.69 7.57
C LEU A 53 4.30 3.68 6.31
N GLU A 54 5.06 2.60 6.07
CA GLU A 54 5.88 2.49 4.87
C GLU A 54 5.07 2.29 3.59
N ASP A 55 3.80 1.90 3.69
CA ASP A 55 2.86 1.81 2.57
C ASP A 55 2.34 3.18 2.10
N LEU A 56 2.34 4.18 2.97
CA LEU A 56 1.73 5.49 2.72
C LEU A 56 2.32 6.23 1.51
N PRO A 57 3.65 6.30 1.31
CA PRO A 57 4.24 6.94 0.13
C PRO A 57 3.76 6.30 -1.18
N TYR A 58 3.58 4.98 -1.20
CA TYR A 58 3.10 4.24 -2.37
C TYR A 58 1.62 4.53 -2.66
N ILE A 59 0.79 4.65 -1.62
CA ILE A 59 -0.62 5.04 -1.74
C ILE A 59 -0.75 6.47 -2.31
N LEU A 60 0.18 7.35 -1.95
CA LEU A 60 0.18 8.76 -2.37
C LEU A 60 0.91 9.00 -3.69
N GLY A 61 1.48 7.97 -4.32
CA GLY A 61 2.13 8.08 -5.62
C GLY A 61 3.57 8.62 -5.59
N TYR A 62 4.26 8.58 -4.44
CA TYR A 62 5.61 9.12 -4.30
C TYR A 62 6.65 8.54 -5.28
N PRO A 63 6.65 7.23 -5.61
CA PRO A 63 7.59 6.67 -6.59
C PRO A 63 7.52 7.29 -8.01
N PHE A 64 6.45 8.03 -8.33
CA PHE A 64 6.30 8.72 -9.62
C PHE A 64 6.93 10.11 -9.66
N PHE A 65 7.27 10.70 -8.51
CA PHE A 65 7.94 11.99 -8.46
C PHE A 65 9.44 11.82 -8.73
N GLN A 66 9.82 11.74 -10.01
CA GLN A 66 11.20 11.94 -10.43
C GLN A 66 11.42 13.42 -10.79
N ASN A 67 12.42 14.06 -10.17
CA ASN A 67 12.86 15.43 -10.46
C ASN A 67 11.90 16.58 -10.05
N GLY A 68 11.03 16.38 -9.05
CA GLY A 68 10.26 17.47 -8.45
C GLY A 68 11.14 18.44 -7.65
N PRO A 69 10.78 19.73 -7.54
CA PRO A 69 11.61 20.73 -6.87
C PRO A 69 11.98 20.30 -5.45
N THR A 70 13.25 20.51 -5.15
CA THR A 70 14.08 20.04 -4.02
C THR A 70 13.68 20.60 -2.65
N ILE A 71 12.41 20.88 -2.41
CA ILE A 71 11.98 21.59 -1.20
C ILE A 71 10.57 21.15 -0.82
N GLU A 72 10.41 20.61 0.40
CA GLU A 72 9.17 20.38 1.15
C GLU A 72 8.37 19.06 1.01
N PHE A 73 8.67 18.18 0.04
CA PHE A 73 8.02 16.86 -0.05
C PHE A 73 8.88 15.68 0.41
N ASP A 74 10.04 15.92 1.00
CA ASP A 74 10.86 14.87 1.58
C ASP A 74 10.42 14.53 3.02
N ALA A 75 9.12 14.38 3.25
CA ALA A 75 8.59 14.03 4.57
C ALA A 75 9.07 12.65 5.04
N PHE A 76 9.57 11.81 4.12
CA PHE A 76 9.97 10.43 4.38
C PHE A 76 11.46 10.15 4.16
N GLY A 77 12.24 11.04 3.53
CA GLY A 77 13.66 10.77 3.23
C GLY A 77 13.88 9.69 2.17
N LEU A 78 12.83 9.28 1.45
CA LEU A 78 12.82 8.02 0.69
C LEU A 78 13.28 8.21 -0.75
N LYS A 79 14.14 7.30 -1.20
CA LYS A 79 14.35 7.04 -2.62
C LYS A 79 13.69 5.72 -3.00
N PHE A 80 13.13 5.70 -4.20
CA PHE A 80 12.40 4.55 -4.71
C PHE A 80 13.11 3.92 -5.90
N ALA A 81 13.12 2.60 -5.93
CA ALA A 81 13.56 1.81 -7.07
C ALA A 81 12.55 1.92 -8.23
N ASP A 82 12.98 1.58 -9.45
CA ASP A 82 12.08 1.66 -10.61
C ASP A 82 10.91 0.67 -10.49
N GLU A 83 11.12 -0.49 -9.85
CA GLU A 83 10.09 -1.51 -9.61
C GLU A 83 9.00 -1.02 -8.64
N GLU A 84 9.34 -0.10 -7.72
CA GLU A 84 8.44 0.44 -6.71
C GLU A 84 7.36 1.35 -7.30
N ARG A 85 7.55 1.80 -8.54
CA ARG A 85 6.50 2.46 -9.33
C ARG A 85 5.34 1.52 -9.64
N ALA A 86 5.63 0.28 -10.02
CA ALA A 86 4.59 -0.71 -10.28
C ALA A 86 3.80 -1.03 -9.00
N LEU A 87 4.49 -1.14 -7.87
CA LEU A 87 3.86 -1.33 -6.56
C LEU A 87 2.92 -0.18 -6.20
N SER A 88 3.38 1.06 -6.35
CA SER A 88 2.56 2.25 -6.11
C SER A 88 1.37 2.34 -7.07
N GLN A 89 1.55 2.01 -8.35
CA GLN A 89 0.45 1.96 -9.32
C GLN A 89 -0.68 1.04 -8.85
N VAL A 90 -0.33 -0.13 -8.33
CA VAL A 90 -1.31 -1.13 -7.89
C VAL A 90 -2.02 -0.71 -6.61
N LEU A 91 -1.31 -0.19 -5.62
CA LEU A 91 -1.94 0.34 -4.40
C LEU A 91 -2.90 1.50 -4.70
N MET A 92 -2.47 2.46 -5.51
CA MET A 92 -3.33 3.57 -5.95
C MET A 92 -4.54 3.06 -6.74
N HIS A 93 -4.34 2.08 -7.63
CA HIS A 93 -5.44 1.50 -8.41
C HIS A 93 -6.46 0.81 -7.52
N TYR A 94 -6.02 0.01 -6.54
CA TYR A 94 -6.93 -0.66 -5.60
C TYR A 94 -7.70 0.33 -4.75
N ILE A 95 -7.03 1.32 -4.15
CA ILE A 95 -7.68 2.31 -3.29
C ILE A 95 -8.66 3.16 -4.10
N SER A 96 -8.25 3.64 -5.27
CA SER A 96 -9.14 4.46 -6.11
C SER A 96 -10.32 3.67 -6.65
N THR A 97 -10.15 2.38 -6.96
CA THR A 97 -11.25 1.50 -7.37
C THR A 97 -12.20 1.25 -6.21
N PHE A 98 -11.69 0.92 -5.02
CA PHE A 98 -12.49 0.77 -3.81
C PHE A 98 -13.32 2.03 -3.50
N VAL A 99 -12.71 3.22 -3.60
CA VAL A 99 -13.43 4.49 -3.41
C VAL A 99 -14.53 4.69 -4.46
N LYS A 100 -14.30 4.27 -5.72
CA LYS A 100 -15.25 4.45 -6.82
C LYS A 100 -16.39 3.45 -6.81
N THR A 101 -16.14 2.20 -6.47
CA THR A 101 -17.10 1.10 -6.70
C THR A 101 -17.42 0.25 -5.47
N GLY A 102 -16.74 0.47 -4.34
CA GLY A 102 -16.78 -0.45 -3.19
C GLY A 102 -16.18 -1.80 -3.53
#